data_AF-A0A426R7D3-F1
#
_entry.id   AF-A0A426R7D3-F1
#
_cell.length_a   1.000
_cell.length_b   1.000
_cell.length_c   1.000
_cell.angle_alpha   90.00
_cell.angle_beta   90.00
_cell.angle_gamma   90.00
#
_symmetry.space_group_name_H-M   'P 1'
#
loop_
_entity.id
_entity.type
_entity.pdbx_description
1 polymer ?
#
loop_
_entity_poly.entity_id
_entity_poly.type
_entity_poly.pdbx_seq_one_letter_code
_entity_poly.pdbx_strand_id
1 'polypeptide(L)'
;MMDATPAARRSPIDAFLESPLSGLAPWIAMSLIVGPGRFEEAASIALGMSVLLLVLGHRRGWSLRNDPDRRGGRVKTMEWFDVAYFAVIAVIGLFASDRVISWMELWSGEMTNIALVVFAFGSILLRNPFTIEYAKEQAPEEVWDTPLFRKINYRITLAWALAFAFSALAGLYGVIVLHTSDNFWTGWILQIGALLFAVAFTEWYPDAAQPSEPGPPLLALFDWIPAYVGIVGVALLITEAGPTYLGIALIVVGVVGFLAVRRSARARKSAVTPQ
;
A
#
# COMPACT_ATOMS: atom_id res chain seq x y z
N MET A 1 -31.36 -25.04 20.16
CA MET A 1 -29.91 -25.08 19.87
C MET A 1 -29.75 -24.78 18.40
N MET A 2 -29.36 -23.55 18.05
CA MET A 2 -28.98 -23.20 16.69
C MET A 2 -27.49 -23.47 16.58
N ASP A 3 -27.11 -24.46 15.78
CA ASP A 3 -25.72 -24.74 15.44
C ASP A 3 -25.17 -23.54 14.66
N ALA A 4 -24.27 -22.78 15.30
CA ALA A 4 -23.45 -21.81 14.61
C ALA A 4 -22.46 -22.58 13.73
N THR A 5 -22.72 -22.63 12.42
CA THR A 5 -21.76 -23.12 11.42
C THR A 5 -20.43 -22.39 11.63
N PRO A 6 -19.30 -23.10 11.86
CA PRO A 6 -18.02 -22.45 12.08
C PRO A 6 -17.65 -21.68 10.80
N ALA A 7 -17.49 -20.37 10.92
CA ALA A 7 -17.02 -19.53 9.82
C ALA A 7 -15.74 -20.15 9.24
N ALA A 8 -15.78 -20.58 7.98
CA ALA A 8 -14.65 -21.18 7.29
C ALA A 8 -13.42 -20.27 7.45
N ARG A 9 -12.31 -20.82 7.95
CA ARG A 9 -11.05 -20.07 8.09
C ARG A 9 -10.66 -19.54 6.71
N ARG A 10 -10.63 -18.21 6.57
CA ARG A 10 -10.19 -17.53 5.36
C ARG A 10 -8.76 -17.94 5.05
N SER A 11 -8.45 -18.30 3.79
CA SER A 11 -7.07 -18.56 3.41
C SER A 11 -6.28 -17.25 3.49
N PRO A 12 -5.00 -17.25 3.91
CA PRO A 12 -4.17 -16.05 3.90
C PRO A 12 -4.04 -15.42 2.50
N ILE A 13 -4.16 -16.24 1.45
CA ILE A 13 -4.19 -15.78 0.06
C ILE A 13 -5.48 -15.00 -0.23
N ASP A 14 -6.60 -15.39 0.39
CA ASP A 14 -7.88 -14.68 0.27
C ASP A 14 -7.78 -13.29 0.89
N ALA A 15 -7.29 -13.22 2.12
CA ALA A 15 -7.11 -11.97 2.85
C ALA A 15 -6.14 -11.01 2.13
N PHE A 16 -5.07 -11.53 1.50
CA PHE A 16 -4.14 -10.69 0.75
C PHE A 16 -4.78 -10.08 -0.51
N LEU A 17 -5.48 -10.88 -1.31
CA LEU A 17 -6.11 -10.43 -2.56
C LEU A 17 -7.27 -9.46 -2.35
N GLU A 18 -7.96 -9.54 -1.21
CA GLU A 18 -9.00 -8.58 -0.80
C GLU A 18 -8.41 -7.27 -0.25
N SER A 19 -7.12 -7.25 0.07
CA SER A 19 -6.44 -6.07 0.60
C SER A 19 -5.98 -5.13 -0.53
N PRO A 20 -5.95 -3.81 -0.31
CA PRO A 20 -5.34 -2.84 -1.24
C PRO A 20 -3.86 -3.12 -1.53
N LEU A 21 -3.17 -3.88 -0.67
CA LEU A 21 -1.76 -4.25 -0.85
C LEU A 21 -1.55 -5.18 -2.04
N SER A 22 -2.57 -5.95 -2.46
CA SER A 22 -2.46 -6.80 -3.64
C SER A 22 -2.23 -6.00 -4.91
N GLY A 23 -2.90 -4.85 -5.06
CA GLY A 23 -2.71 -3.93 -6.19
C GLY A 23 -1.36 -3.20 -6.15
N LEU A 24 -0.69 -3.15 -5.00
CA LEU A 24 0.63 -2.51 -4.87
C LEU A 24 1.79 -3.50 -5.02
N ALA A 25 1.53 -4.80 -4.99
CA ALA A 25 2.57 -5.82 -5.00
C ALA A 25 3.46 -5.80 -6.26
N PRO A 26 2.92 -5.68 -7.50
CA PRO A 26 3.75 -5.57 -8.70
C PRO A 26 4.68 -4.36 -8.67
N TRP A 27 4.22 -3.23 -8.13
CA TRP A 27 4.98 -1.99 -8.01
C TRP A 27 6.12 -2.12 -7.01
N ILE A 28 5.87 -2.78 -5.88
CA ILE A 28 6.90 -3.09 -4.87
C ILE A 28 7.93 -4.07 -5.46
N ALA A 29 7.51 -5.06 -6.23
CA ALA A 29 8.43 -5.99 -6.89
C ALA A 29 9.32 -5.26 -7.89
N MET A 30 8.75 -4.35 -8.70
CA MET A 30 9.52 -3.51 -9.61
C MET A 30 10.56 -2.68 -8.86
N SER A 31 10.15 -1.96 -7.80
CA SER A 31 11.07 -1.07 -7.07
C SER A 31 12.23 -1.80 -6.39
N LEU A 32 12.04 -3.04 -5.96
CA LEU A 32 13.09 -3.87 -5.35
C LEU A 32 14.07 -4.50 -6.35
N ILE A 33 13.63 -4.72 -7.59
CA ILE A 33 14.39 -5.49 -8.59
C ILE A 33 15.12 -4.57 -9.56
N VAL A 34 14.54 -3.41 -9.87
CA VAL A 34 15.17 -2.41 -10.76
C VAL A 34 16.57 -2.07 -10.26
N GLY A 35 17.52 -2.14 -11.17
CA GLY A 35 18.91 -1.78 -10.98
C GLY A 35 19.67 -1.86 -12.30
N PRO A 36 20.96 -1.47 -12.33
CA PRO A 36 21.74 -1.42 -13.56
C PRO A 36 21.75 -2.78 -14.28
N GLY A 37 21.21 -2.82 -15.50
CA GLY A 37 21.14 -4.02 -16.33
C GLY A 37 20.04 -5.02 -15.94
N ARG A 38 19.18 -4.68 -14.97
CA ARG A 38 18.09 -5.55 -14.46
C ARG A 38 16.70 -5.01 -14.81
N PHE A 39 16.62 -3.97 -15.62
CA PHE A 39 15.36 -3.32 -15.99
C PHE A 39 14.37 -4.30 -16.65
N GLU A 40 14.84 -5.09 -17.62
CA GLU A 40 14.01 -6.06 -18.33
C GLU A 40 13.49 -7.17 -17.41
N GLU A 41 14.33 -7.65 -16.49
CA GLU A 41 13.96 -8.64 -15.47
C GLU A 41 12.87 -8.07 -14.54
N ALA A 42 13.08 -6.86 -14.03
CA ALA A 42 12.14 -6.18 -13.15
C ALA A 42 10.77 -5.97 -13.83
N ALA A 43 10.77 -5.46 -15.06
CA ALA A 43 9.57 -5.23 -15.84
C ALA A 43 8.82 -6.52 -16.14
N SER A 44 9.54 -7.59 -16.50
CA SER A 44 8.95 -8.89 -16.80
C SER A 44 8.34 -9.56 -15.56
N ILE A 45 9.02 -9.46 -14.41
CA ILE A 45 8.51 -9.98 -13.14
C ILE A 45 7.27 -9.20 -12.68
N ALA A 46 7.30 -7.88 -12.77
CA ALA A 46 6.16 -7.04 -12.41
C ALA A 46 4.95 -7.28 -13.34
N LEU A 47 5.19 -7.44 -14.64
CA LEU A 47 4.14 -7.82 -15.59
C LEU A 47 3.60 -9.22 -15.29
N GLY A 48 4.47 -10.19 -15.05
CA GLY A 48 4.09 -11.55 -14.69
C GLY A 48 3.24 -11.59 -13.41
N MET A 49 3.62 -10.82 -12.40
CA MET A 49 2.86 -10.67 -11.16
C MET A 49 1.50 -10.01 -11.40
N SER A 50 1.45 -8.95 -12.21
CA SER A 50 0.20 -8.25 -12.55
C SER A 50 -0.78 -9.16 -13.30
N VAL A 51 -0.29 -9.90 -14.29
CA VAL A 51 -1.09 -10.88 -15.05
C VAL A 51 -1.54 -12.01 -14.13
N LEU A 52 -0.67 -12.51 -13.26
CA LEU A 52 -1.02 -13.56 -12.30
C LEU A 52 -2.13 -13.09 -11.36
N LEU A 53 -2.01 -11.91 -10.77
CA LEU A 53 -3.02 -11.34 -9.88
C LEU A 53 -4.35 -11.13 -10.60
N LEU A 54 -4.33 -10.58 -11.82
CA LEU A 54 -5.52 -10.41 -12.65
C LEU A 54 -6.19 -11.75 -13.00
N VAL A 55 -5.41 -12.79 -13.33
CA VAL A 55 -5.93 -14.13 -13.62
C VAL A 55 -6.51 -14.77 -12.36
N LEU A 56 -5.85 -14.63 -11.21
CA LEU A 56 -6.34 -15.15 -9.93
C LEU A 56 -7.64 -14.43 -9.50
N GLY A 57 -7.69 -13.10 -9.64
CA GLY A 57 -8.88 -12.30 -9.43
C GLY A 57 -10.03 -12.74 -10.34
N HIS A 58 -9.77 -12.85 -11.65
CA HIS A 58 -10.77 -13.30 -12.62
C HIS A 58 -11.29 -14.71 -12.35
N ARG A 59 -10.40 -15.67 -12.04
CA ARG A 59 -10.78 -17.06 -11.70
C ARG A 59 -11.65 -17.11 -10.43
N ARG A 60 -11.37 -16.26 -9.45
CA ARG A 60 -12.20 -16.13 -8.24
C ARG A 60 -13.56 -15.54 -8.54
N GLY A 61 -13.62 -14.44 -9.28
CA GLY A 61 -14.90 -13.84 -9.69
C GLY A 61 -15.78 -14.81 -10.46
N TRP A 62 -15.17 -15.70 -11.24
CA TRP A 62 -15.87 -16.78 -11.92
C TRP A 62 -16.36 -17.87 -10.96
N SER A 63 -15.51 -18.34 -10.04
CA SER A 63 -15.85 -19.41 -9.08
C SER A 63 -16.87 -18.98 -8.02
N LEU A 64 -16.84 -17.72 -7.60
CA LEU A 64 -17.72 -17.15 -6.57
C LEU A 64 -19.01 -16.58 -7.17
N ARG A 65 -19.15 -16.59 -8.50
CA ARG A 65 -20.32 -16.04 -9.21
C ARG A 65 -21.67 -16.64 -8.77
N ASN A 66 -21.65 -17.89 -8.30
CA ASN A 66 -22.85 -18.63 -7.90
C ASN A 66 -23.09 -18.62 -6.38
N ASP A 67 -22.20 -18.02 -5.58
CA ASP A 67 -22.37 -17.92 -4.13
C ASP A 67 -23.15 -16.63 -3.80
N PRO A 68 -24.42 -16.73 -3.33
CA PRO A 68 -25.22 -15.56 -3.01
C PRO A 68 -24.63 -14.73 -1.86
N ASP A 69 -23.82 -15.32 -0.98
CA ASP A 69 -23.20 -14.65 0.17
C ASP A 69 -21.80 -14.08 -0.13
N ARG A 70 -21.19 -14.41 -1.28
CA ARG A 70 -19.82 -14.00 -1.63
C ARG A 70 -19.72 -13.44 -3.05
N ARG A 71 -19.99 -12.14 -3.19
CA ARG A 71 -19.84 -11.40 -4.45
C ARG A 71 -18.53 -10.62 -4.57
N GLY A 72 -17.45 -11.14 -3.98
CA GLY A 72 -16.07 -10.63 -4.15
C GLY A 72 -15.33 -11.37 -5.27
N GLY A 73 -14.39 -10.70 -5.94
CA GLY A 73 -13.59 -11.30 -7.02
C GLY A 73 -13.78 -10.70 -8.42
N ARG A 74 -14.39 -9.52 -8.55
CA ARG A 74 -14.35 -8.81 -9.84
C ARG A 74 -12.94 -8.26 -10.06
N VAL A 75 -12.46 -8.36 -11.31
CA VAL A 75 -11.18 -7.76 -11.71
C VAL A 75 -11.23 -6.28 -11.37
N LYS A 76 -10.25 -5.84 -10.58
CA LYS A 76 -10.22 -4.48 -10.06
C LYS A 76 -9.64 -3.52 -11.09
N THR A 77 -10.07 -2.26 -11.07
CA THR A 77 -9.55 -1.21 -11.96
C THR A 77 -8.05 -1.04 -11.78
N MET A 78 -7.52 -1.25 -10.57
CA MET A 78 -6.08 -1.29 -10.29
C MET A 78 -5.38 -2.42 -11.04
N GLU A 79 -5.91 -3.64 -11.03
CA GLU A 79 -5.28 -4.79 -11.73
C GLU A 79 -5.18 -4.57 -13.24
N TRP A 80 -6.19 -3.94 -13.85
CA TRP A 80 -6.14 -3.54 -15.25
C TRP A 80 -5.08 -2.46 -15.51
N PHE A 81 -4.98 -1.48 -14.61
CA PHE A 81 -3.99 -0.43 -14.69
C PHE A 81 -2.57 -1.00 -14.56
N ASP A 82 -2.34 -1.92 -13.63
CA ASP A 82 -1.07 -2.61 -13.41
C ASP A 82 -0.63 -3.33 -14.69
N VAL A 83 -1.50 -4.20 -15.23
CA VAL A 83 -1.19 -4.95 -16.46
C VAL A 83 -0.92 -4.00 -17.62
N ALA A 84 -1.72 -2.96 -17.81
CA ALA A 84 -1.52 -2.00 -18.88
C ALA A 84 -0.17 -1.25 -18.74
N TYR A 85 0.13 -0.77 -17.55
CA TYR A 85 1.38 -0.05 -17.27
C TYR A 85 2.60 -0.96 -17.48
N PHE A 86 2.63 -2.12 -16.83
CA PHE A 86 3.77 -3.04 -16.93
C PHE A 86 3.91 -3.67 -18.31
N ALA A 87 2.82 -3.83 -19.07
CA ALA A 87 2.92 -4.26 -20.47
C ALA A 87 3.62 -3.19 -21.32
N VAL A 88 3.28 -1.91 -21.14
CA VAL A 88 3.97 -0.81 -21.83
C VAL A 88 5.44 -0.76 -21.44
N ILE A 89 5.76 -0.86 -20.15
CA ILE A 89 7.15 -0.87 -19.67
C ILE A 89 7.94 -2.07 -20.21
N ALA A 90 7.35 -3.28 -20.23
CA ALA A 90 7.99 -4.47 -20.76
C ALA A 90 8.23 -4.36 -22.28
N VAL A 91 7.27 -3.84 -23.04
CA VAL A 91 7.45 -3.57 -24.48
C VAL A 91 8.58 -2.57 -24.71
N ILE A 92 8.65 -1.50 -23.93
CA ILE A 92 9.77 -0.54 -24.03
C ILE A 92 11.09 -1.24 -23.68
N GLY A 93 11.14 -2.03 -22.62
CA GLY A 93 12.34 -2.80 -22.24
C GLY A 93 12.84 -3.72 -23.37
N LEU A 94 11.94 -4.39 -24.08
CA LEU A 94 12.31 -5.34 -25.14
C LEU A 94 12.74 -4.70 -26.46
N PHE A 95 12.27 -3.48 -26.77
CA PHE A 95 12.44 -2.88 -28.10
C PHE A 95 13.21 -1.56 -28.10
N ALA A 96 13.48 -0.96 -26.94
CA ALA A 96 14.16 0.33 -26.87
C ALA A 96 15.69 0.18 -26.93
N SER A 97 16.37 1.25 -27.37
CA SER A 97 17.83 1.31 -27.36
C SER A 97 18.42 1.41 -25.95
N ASP A 98 19.67 1.00 -25.77
CA ASP A 98 20.40 1.07 -24.48
C ASP A 98 20.36 2.46 -23.82
N ARG A 99 20.35 3.53 -24.63
CA ARG A 99 20.20 4.92 -24.15
C ARG A 99 18.85 5.15 -23.48
N VAL A 100 17.78 4.63 -24.07
CA VAL A 100 16.42 4.75 -23.52
C VAL A 100 16.30 3.87 -22.28
N ILE A 101 16.83 2.65 -22.30
CA ILE A 101 16.82 1.75 -21.13
C ILE A 101 17.57 2.39 -19.95
N SER A 102 18.75 2.95 -20.18
CA SER A 102 19.52 3.64 -19.14
C SER A 102 18.78 4.85 -18.56
N TRP A 103 18.06 5.59 -19.42
CA TRP A 103 17.20 6.69 -18.97
C TRP A 103 16.00 6.15 -18.15
N MET A 104 15.39 5.05 -18.58
CA MET A 104 14.31 4.42 -17.83
C MET A 104 14.78 3.86 -16.50
N GLU A 105 15.97 3.26 -16.41
CA GLU A 105 16.53 2.81 -15.13
C GLU A 105 16.63 3.95 -14.12
N LEU A 106 17.09 5.12 -14.57
CA LEU A 106 17.19 6.32 -13.73
C LEU A 106 15.82 6.88 -13.31
N TRP A 107 14.86 6.91 -14.24
CA TRP A 107 13.55 7.55 -14.04
C TRP A 107 12.42 6.61 -13.64
N SER A 108 12.66 5.29 -13.59
CA SER A 108 11.65 4.26 -13.33
C SER A 108 10.89 4.45 -12.02
N GLY A 109 11.60 4.81 -10.95
CA GLY A 109 11.01 5.12 -9.65
C GLY A 109 10.08 6.33 -9.71
N GLU A 110 10.51 7.41 -10.37
CA GLU A 110 9.69 8.60 -10.57
C GLU A 110 8.48 8.33 -11.47
N MET A 111 8.67 7.59 -12.56
CA MET A 111 7.60 7.21 -13.46
C MET A 111 6.54 6.36 -12.76
N THR A 112 6.97 5.45 -11.89
CA THR A 112 6.07 4.64 -11.06
C THR A 112 5.26 5.50 -10.11
N ASN A 113 5.93 6.39 -9.36
CA ASN A 113 5.27 7.29 -8.43
C ASN A 113 4.27 8.20 -9.16
N ILE A 114 4.65 8.80 -10.28
CA ILE A 114 3.77 9.63 -11.10
C ILE A 114 2.59 8.83 -11.65
N ALA A 115 2.80 7.61 -12.12
CA ALA A 115 1.73 6.74 -12.61
C ALA A 115 0.68 6.47 -11.52
N LEU A 116 1.14 6.15 -10.30
CA LEU A 116 0.25 5.92 -9.15
C LEU A 116 -0.48 7.20 -8.71
N VAL A 117 0.17 8.37 -8.75
CA VAL A 117 -0.47 9.68 -8.51
C VAL A 117 -1.58 9.92 -9.51
N VAL A 118 -1.28 9.78 -10.80
CA VAL A 118 -2.23 9.99 -11.90
C VAL A 118 -3.40 9.02 -11.79
N PHE A 119 -3.13 7.75 -11.48
CA PHE A 119 -4.16 6.75 -11.26
C PHE A 119 -5.06 7.11 -10.08
N ALA A 120 -4.48 7.41 -8.91
CA ALA A 120 -5.25 7.69 -7.70
C ALA A 120 -6.10 8.95 -7.84
N PHE A 121 -5.52 10.07 -8.29
CA PHE A 121 -6.29 11.30 -8.57
C PHE A 121 -7.27 11.13 -9.72
N GLY A 122 -6.88 10.41 -10.77
CA GLY A 122 -7.74 10.08 -11.91
C GLY A 122 -8.99 9.32 -11.47
N SER A 123 -8.84 8.35 -10.56
CA SER A 123 -9.98 7.60 -10.00
C SER A 123 -10.97 8.50 -9.26
N ILE A 124 -10.47 9.49 -8.50
CA ILE A 124 -11.30 10.51 -7.83
C ILE A 124 -11.99 11.40 -8.87
N LEU A 125 -11.25 11.87 -9.88
CA LEU A 125 -11.75 12.79 -10.91
C LEU A 125 -12.85 12.15 -11.77
N LEU A 126 -12.69 10.86 -12.08
CA LEU A 126 -13.69 10.02 -12.76
C LEU A 126 -14.86 9.61 -11.84
N ARG A 127 -14.89 10.11 -10.60
CA ARG A 127 -15.90 9.83 -9.56
C ARG A 127 -16.01 8.36 -9.15
N ASN A 128 -15.01 7.55 -9.45
CA ASN A 128 -14.92 6.15 -9.06
C ASN A 128 -13.59 5.87 -8.33
N PRO A 129 -13.45 6.30 -7.07
CA PRO A 129 -12.23 6.08 -6.28
C PRO A 129 -11.85 4.60 -6.24
N PHE A 130 -10.58 4.28 -6.53
CA PHE A 130 -10.14 2.89 -6.68
C PHE A 130 -10.35 2.04 -5.42
N THR A 131 -10.42 2.66 -4.24
CA THR A 131 -10.61 1.95 -2.97
C THR A 131 -12.01 1.38 -2.82
N ILE A 132 -13.01 1.89 -3.55
CA ILE A 132 -14.41 1.41 -3.48
C ILE A 132 -14.48 -0.08 -3.81
N GLU A 133 -13.75 -0.53 -4.82
CA GLU A 133 -13.79 -1.92 -5.27
C GLU A 133 -13.25 -2.88 -4.20
N TYR A 134 -12.20 -2.48 -3.49
CA TYR A 134 -11.68 -3.23 -2.34
C TYR A 134 -12.63 -3.16 -1.14
N ALA A 135 -13.18 -1.99 -0.85
CA ALA A 135 -14.06 -1.80 0.31
C ALA A 135 -15.37 -2.60 0.17
N LYS A 136 -15.90 -2.77 -1.04
CA LYS A 136 -17.09 -3.59 -1.30
C LYS A 136 -16.88 -5.07 -0.99
N GLU A 137 -15.65 -5.58 -1.12
CA GLU A 137 -15.36 -6.98 -0.78
C GLU A 137 -15.33 -7.22 0.74
N GLN A 138 -15.12 -6.16 1.53
CA GLN A 138 -14.98 -6.24 2.98
C GLN A 138 -16.22 -5.74 3.74
N ALA A 139 -17.08 -4.96 3.09
CA ALA A 139 -18.26 -4.33 3.70
C ALA A 139 -19.57 -5.01 3.28
N PRO A 140 -20.60 -5.07 4.15
CA PRO A 140 -21.93 -5.56 3.81
C PRO A 140 -22.56 -4.80 2.63
N GLU A 141 -23.34 -5.49 1.78
CA GLU A 141 -23.93 -4.89 0.56
C GLU A 141 -24.90 -3.74 0.88
N GLU A 142 -25.54 -3.78 2.06
CA GLU A 142 -26.50 -2.78 2.51
C GLU A 142 -25.89 -1.37 2.64
N VAL A 143 -24.56 -1.30 2.84
CA VAL A 143 -23.87 -0.01 3.02
C VAL A 143 -23.23 0.53 1.76
N TRP A 144 -23.14 -0.26 0.67
CA TRP A 144 -22.37 0.08 -0.54
C TRP A 144 -22.80 1.38 -1.21
N ASP A 145 -24.10 1.68 -1.18
CA ASP A 145 -24.67 2.88 -1.81
C ASP A 145 -24.92 4.03 -0.85
N THR A 146 -24.49 3.89 0.40
CA THR A 146 -24.67 4.97 1.38
C THR A 146 -23.73 6.15 1.10
N PRO A 147 -24.17 7.40 1.35
CA PRO A 147 -23.31 8.58 1.25
C PRO A 147 -22.07 8.50 2.15
N LEU A 148 -22.21 7.86 3.31
CA LEU A 148 -21.11 7.66 4.26
C LEU A 148 -20.02 6.75 3.67
N PHE A 149 -20.40 5.58 3.11
CA PHE A 149 -19.48 4.65 2.47
C PHE A 149 -18.69 5.31 1.33
N ARG A 150 -19.38 6.09 0.49
CA ARG A 150 -18.73 6.88 -0.57
C ARG A 150 -17.77 7.91 0.03
N LYS A 151 -18.21 8.72 1.00
CA LYS A 151 -17.37 9.74 1.65
C LYS A 151 -16.10 9.15 2.26
N ILE A 152 -16.20 7.98 2.91
CA ILE A 152 -15.05 7.26 3.49
C ILE A 152 -14.06 6.90 2.39
N ASN A 153 -14.51 6.23 1.34
CA ASN A 153 -13.65 5.81 0.24
C ASN A 153 -12.98 6.97 -0.52
N TYR A 154 -13.69 8.09 -0.71
CA TYR A 154 -13.07 9.29 -1.30
C TYR A 154 -11.92 9.84 -0.44
N ARG A 155 -12.08 9.83 0.89
CA ARG A 155 -11.05 10.32 1.82
C ARG A 155 -9.86 9.38 1.90
N ILE A 156 -10.11 8.07 1.91
CA ILE A 156 -9.06 7.05 1.86
C ILE A 156 -8.30 7.14 0.53
N THR A 157 -9.00 7.21 -0.60
CA THR A 157 -8.36 7.37 -1.92
C THR A 157 -7.55 8.65 -2.00
N LEU A 158 -8.03 9.76 -1.42
CA LEU A 158 -7.27 11.01 -1.34
C LEU A 158 -6.02 10.85 -0.48
N ALA A 159 -6.07 10.14 0.65
CA ALA A 159 -4.90 9.87 1.48
C ALA A 159 -3.83 9.08 0.70
N TRP A 160 -4.25 8.06 -0.06
CA TRP A 160 -3.36 7.34 -0.99
C TRP A 160 -2.78 8.23 -2.08
N ALA A 161 -3.61 9.06 -2.72
CA ALA A 161 -3.17 9.98 -3.76
C ALA A 161 -2.12 10.98 -3.21
N LEU A 162 -2.33 11.50 -2.00
CA LEU A 162 -1.38 12.38 -1.32
C LEU A 162 -0.10 11.66 -0.90
N ALA A 163 -0.19 10.40 -0.45
CA ALA A 163 0.98 9.59 -0.13
C ALA A 163 1.84 9.33 -1.38
N PHE A 164 1.24 8.94 -2.51
CA PHE A 164 1.98 8.79 -3.76
C PHE A 164 2.56 10.12 -4.26
N ALA A 165 1.83 11.23 -4.10
CA ALA A 165 2.33 12.55 -4.49
C ALA A 165 3.51 12.97 -3.63
N PHE A 166 3.46 12.71 -2.33
CA PHE A 166 4.59 12.92 -1.43
C PHE A 166 5.79 12.05 -1.82
N SER A 167 5.58 10.77 -2.12
CA SER A 167 6.64 9.87 -2.59
C SER A 167 7.28 10.35 -3.89
N ALA A 168 6.47 10.82 -4.86
CA ALA A 168 6.95 11.41 -6.10
C ALA A 168 7.80 12.66 -5.83
N LEU A 169 7.35 13.56 -4.95
CA LEU A 169 8.11 14.78 -4.62
C LEU A 169 9.40 14.47 -3.86
N ALA A 170 9.38 13.48 -2.97
CA ALA A 170 10.57 13.03 -2.26
C ALA A 170 11.59 12.43 -3.24
N GLY A 171 11.16 11.51 -4.10
CA GLY A 171 12.01 10.90 -5.13
C GLY A 171 12.59 11.96 -6.09
N LEU A 172 11.75 12.86 -6.59
CA LEU A 172 12.17 13.98 -7.45
C LEU A 172 13.22 14.88 -6.77
N TYR A 173 13.06 15.16 -5.48
CA TYR A 173 14.07 15.87 -4.70
C TYR A 173 15.39 15.10 -4.65
N GLY A 174 15.34 13.77 -4.47
CA GLY A 174 16.52 12.90 -4.54
C GLY A 174 17.24 13.00 -5.88
N VAL A 175 16.51 12.95 -6.99
CA VAL A 175 17.08 13.04 -8.34
C VAL A 175 17.66 14.43 -8.62
N ILE A 176 16.91 15.51 -8.34
CA ILE A 176 17.31 16.87 -8.72
C ILE A 176 18.38 17.43 -7.77
N VAL A 177 18.24 17.20 -6.47
CA VAL A 177 19.10 17.84 -5.46
C VAL A 177 20.23 16.92 -5.03
N LEU A 178 19.93 15.64 -4.78
CA LEU A 178 20.91 14.66 -4.32
C LEU A 178 21.61 13.92 -5.46
N HIS A 179 21.18 14.13 -6.71
CA HIS A 179 21.72 13.51 -7.92
C HIS A 179 21.71 11.97 -7.86
N THR A 180 20.75 11.39 -7.12
CA THR A 180 20.58 9.94 -7.00
C THR A 180 19.11 9.59 -6.79
N SER A 181 18.64 8.57 -7.51
CA SER A 181 17.29 8.01 -7.34
C SER A 181 17.21 7.04 -6.16
N ASP A 182 18.35 6.49 -5.72
CA ASP A 182 18.43 5.42 -4.71
C ASP A 182 18.88 5.95 -3.33
N ASN A 183 18.66 7.23 -3.04
CA ASN A 183 18.99 7.78 -1.74
C ASN A 183 18.20 7.06 -0.64
N PHE A 184 18.87 6.66 0.44
CA PHE A 184 18.23 5.98 1.58
C PHE A 184 16.97 6.71 2.08
N TRP A 185 17.03 8.02 2.27
CA TRP A 185 15.90 8.78 2.81
C TRP A 185 14.83 9.05 1.76
N THR A 186 15.21 9.65 0.63
CA THR A 186 14.24 10.13 -0.36
C THR A 186 13.75 9.05 -1.32
N GLY A 187 14.57 8.02 -1.56
CA GLY A 187 14.23 6.84 -2.37
C GLY A 187 13.44 5.79 -1.59
N TRP A 188 13.68 5.66 -0.28
CA TRP A 188 13.08 4.56 0.51
C TRP A 188 12.31 5.03 1.73
N ILE A 189 12.97 5.64 2.71
CA ILE A 189 12.36 5.86 4.03
C ILE A 189 11.13 6.78 3.93
N LEU A 190 11.25 7.93 3.29
CA LEU A 190 10.12 8.86 3.19
C LEU A 190 8.95 8.24 2.40
N GLN A 191 9.23 7.49 1.34
CA GLN A 191 8.21 6.86 0.51
C GLN A 191 7.47 5.75 1.26
N ILE A 192 8.21 4.84 1.91
CA ILE A 192 7.63 3.76 2.72
C ILE A 192 6.80 4.35 3.87
N GLY A 193 7.30 5.39 4.56
CA GLY A 193 6.57 6.07 5.62
C GLY A 193 5.23 6.65 5.14
N ALA A 194 5.18 7.23 3.94
CA ALA A 194 3.94 7.74 3.35
C ALA A 194 2.94 6.62 3.02
N LEU A 195 3.42 5.48 2.50
CA LEU A 195 2.57 4.31 2.24
C LEU A 195 2.02 3.71 3.54
N LEU A 196 2.86 3.57 4.58
CA LEU A 196 2.42 3.10 5.90
C LEU A 196 1.39 4.03 6.51
N PHE A 197 1.55 5.35 6.35
CA PHE A 197 0.53 6.31 6.76
C PHE A 197 -0.80 6.10 6.02
N ALA A 198 -0.77 5.90 4.69
CA ALA A 198 -1.98 5.67 3.91
C ALA A 198 -2.69 4.36 4.32
N VAL A 199 -1.93 3.31 4.62
CA VAL A 199 -2.46 2.05 5.18
C VAL A 199 -3.09 2.28 6.55
N ALA A 200 -2.37 2.92 7.49
CA ALA A 200 -2.87 3.22 8.81
C ALA A 200 -4.14 4.09 8.76
N PHE A 201 -4.20 5.06 7.84
CA PHE A 201 -5.38 5.88 7.61
C PHE A 201 -6.55 5.08 7.03
N THR A 202 -6.28 4.11 6.16
CA THR A 202 -7.31 3.21 5.58
C THR A 202 -7.99 2.39 6.68
N GLU A 203 -7.23 1.94 7.68
CA GLU A 203 -7.76 1.18 8.82
C GLU A 203 -8.45 2.09 9.86
N TRP A 204 -7.87 3.26 10.15
CA TRP A 204 -8.35 4.15 11.21
C TRP A 204 -9.58 4.99 10.82
N TYR A 205 -9.62 5.49 9.58
CA TYR A 205 -10.60 6.50 9.17
C TYR A 205 -12.06 6.00 9.12
N PRO A 206 -12.38 4.76 8.68
CA PRO A 206 -13.75 4.26 8.71
C PRO A 206 -14.39 4.35 10.09
N ASP A 207 -13.66 3.93 11.13
CA ASP A 207 -14.11 3.96 12.53
C ASP A 207 -14.21 5.42 13.04
N ALA A 208 -13.23 6.26 12.70
CA ALA A 208 -13.24 7.67 13.07
C ALA A 208 -14.37 8.48 12.40
N ALA A 209 -14.89 8.02 11.27
CA ALA A 209 -15.96 8.67 10.52
C ALA A 209 -17.37 8.23 10.96
N GLN A 210 -17.49 7.23 11.85
CA GLN A 210 -18.79 6.75 12.33
C GLN A 210 -19.44 7.80 13.26
N PRO A 211 -20.73 8.16 13.05
CA PRO A 211 -21.38 9.18 13.87
C PRO A 211 -21.75 8.75 15.30
N SER A 212 -21.88 7.43 15.52
CA SER A 212 -22.54 6.86 16.71
C SER A 212 -21.57 6.41 17.81
N GLU A 213 -20.28 6.29 17.51
CA GLU A 213 -19.28 5.86 18.48
C GLU A 213 -18.19 6.92 18.62
N PRO A 214 -17.64 7.15 19.83
CA PRO A 214 -16.42 7.92 19.99
C PRO A 214 -15.32 7.24 19.18
N GLY A 215 -14.96 7.85 18.04
CA GLY A 215 -13.98 7.30 17.12
C GLY A 215 -12.61 7.05 17.79
N PRO A 216 -11.76 6.20 17.20
CA PRO A 216 -10.43 5.94 17.73
C PRO A 216 -9.63 7.24 17.88
N PRO A 217 -8.80 7.36 18.94
CA PRO A 217 -8.02 8.56 19.18
C PRO A 217 -7.06 8.83 18.01
N LEU A 218 -6.81 10.11 17.70
CA LEU A 218 -5.89 10.50 16.62
C LEU A 218 -4.48 9.89 16.78
N LEU A 219 -4.03 9.69 18.02
CA LEU A 219 -2.75 9.04 18.29
C LEU A 219 -2.66 7.61 17.74
N ALA A 220 -3.78 6.89 17.65
CA ALA A 220 -3.80 5.51 17.13
C ALA A 220 -3.39 5.45 15.65
N LEU A 221 -3.65 6.51 14.87
CA LEU A 221 -3.19 6.64 13.48
C LEU A 221 -1.66 6.56 13.35
N PHE A 222 -0.93 6.90 14.42
CA PHE A 222 0.52 6.99 14.44
C PHE A 222 1.19 5.86 15.24
N ASP A 223 0.44 4.84 15.67
CA ASP A 223 0.97 3.72 16.47
C ASP A 223 2.04 2.91 15.72
N TRP A 224 2.11 3.03 14.39
CA TRP A 224 3.13 2.39 13.54
C TRP A 224 4.50 3.10 13.58
N ILE A 225 4.55 4.39 13.94
CA ILE A 225 5.78 5.21 13.87
C ILE A 225 6.92 4.61 14.70
N PRO A 226 6.75 4.18 15.97
CA PRO A 226 7.86 3.66 16.74
C PRO A 226 8.48 2.39 16.14
N ALA A 227 7.64 1.46 15.66
CA ALA A 227 8.12 0.26 14.99
C ALA A 227 8.89 0.63 13.72
N TYR A 228 8.35 1.56 12.94
CA TYR A 228 8.98 2.05 11.73
C TYR A 228 10.34 2.72 12.00
N VAL A 229 10.41 3.63 12.97
CA VAL A 229 11.66 4.29 13.39
C VAL A 229 12.73 3.27 13.80
N GLY A 230 12.33 2.21 14.52
CA GLY A 230 13.23 1.11 14.85
C GLY A 230 13.76 0.38 13.62
N ILE A 231 12.90 0.07 12.65
CA ILE A 231 13.28 -0.56 11.37
C ILE A 231 14.22 0.35 10.59
N VAL A 232 13.94 1.65 10.51
CA VAL A 232 14.81 2.65 9.87
C VAL A 232 16.18 2.67 10.52
N GLY A 233 16.25 2.62 11.85
CA GLY A 233 17.53 2.55 12.57
C GLY A 233 18.33 1.30 12.24
N VAL A 234 17.69 0.13 12.17
CA VAL A 234 18.33 -1.12 11.74
C VAL A 234 18.81 -1.02 10.29
N ALA A 235 17.94 -0.54 9.39
CA ALA A 235 18.26 -0.39 7.98
C ALA A 235 19.45 0.56 7.77
N LEU A 236 19.49 1.69 8.49
CA LEU A 236 20.59 2.65 8.43
C LEU A 236 21.95 2.03 8.81
N LEU A 237 21.96 1.12 9.79
CA LEU A 237 23.18 0.41 10.21
C LEU A 237 23.61 -0.65 9.17
N ILE A 238 22.64 -1.36 8.57
CA ILE A 238 22.93 -2.41 7.58
C ILE A 238 23.44 -1.81 6.26
N THR A 239 22.85 -0.71 5.83
CA THR A 239 23.19 -0.06 4.55
C THR A 239 24.36 0.90 4.66
N GLU A 240 24.89 1.11 5.88
CA GLU A 240 25.92 2.12 6.19
C GLU A 240 25.56 3.53 5.66
N ALA A 241 24.27 3.82 5.51
CA ALA A 241 23.76 5.04 4.89
C ALA A 241 23.85 6.29 5.81
N GLY A 242 24.43 6.16 6.99
CA GLY A 242 24.61 7.26 7.93
C GLY A 242 25.44 6.88 9.15
N PRO A 243 25.62 7.83 10.09
CA PRO A 243 26.45 7.59 11.26
C PRO A 243 25.88 6.50 12.17
N THR A 244 26.76 5.63 12.69
CA THR A 244 26.36 4.52 13.58
C THR A 244 25.56 4.98 14.80
N TYR A 245 25.92 6.13 15.39
CA TYR A 245 25.21 6.68 16.55
C TYR A 245 23.75 7.02 16.22
N LEU A 246 23.47 7.47 15.00
CA LEU A 246 22.10 7.79 14.57
C LEU A 246 21.28 6.51 14.45
N GLY A 247 21.85 5.45 13.86
CA GLY A 247 21.19 4.15 13.75
C GLY A 247 20.84 3.57 15.12
N ILE A 248 21.80 3.57 16.05
CA ILE A 248 21.58 3.13 17.44
C ILE A 248 20.50 3.97 18.12
N ALA A 249 20.55 5.30 17.97
CA ALA A 249 19.55 6.19 18.57
C ALA A 249 18.14 5.90 18.05
N LEU A 250 17.98 5.72 16.73
CA LEU A 250 16.69 5.37 16.11
C LEU A 250 16.17 4.02 16.60
N ILE A 251 17.03 3.01 16.74
CA ILE A 251 16.64 1.71 17.30
C ILE A 251 16.14 1.87 18.73
N VAL A 252 16.88 2.57 19.59
CA VAL A 252 16.50 2.78 20.99
C VAL A 252 15.18 3.53 21.09
N VAL A 253 15.02 4.63 20.34
CA VAL A 253 13.78 5.41 20.30
C VAL A 253 12.61 4.55 19.81
N GLY A 254 12.81 3.79 18.74
CA GLY A 254 11.78 2.91 18.18
C GLY A 254 11.34 1.82 19.15
N VAL A 255 12.29 1.14 19.80
CA VAL A 255 12.00 0.10 20.80
C VAL A 255 11.29 0.68 22.03
N VAL A 256 11.79 1.77 22.59
CA VAL A 256 11.18 2.42 23.76
C VAL A 256 9.76 2.89 23.43
N GLY A 257 9.57 3.54 22.29
CA GLY A 257 8.25 3.98 21.83
C GLY A 257 7.30 2.80 21.59
N PHE A 258 7.77 1.71 20.97
CA PHE A 258 6.97 0.51 20.73
C PHE A 258 6.52 -0.14 22.04
N LEU A 259 7.40 -0.22 23.04
CA LEU A 259 7.06 -0.72 24.37
C LEU A 259 6.04 0.17 25.08
N ALA A 260 6.16 1.50 24.94
CA ALA A 260 5.21 2.45 25.49
C ALA A 260 3.81 2.30 24.87
N VAL A 261 3.72 2.24 23.53
CA VAL A 261 2.46 1.99 22.80
C VAL A 261 1.83 0.67 23.24
N ARG A 262 2.62 -0.40 23.29
CA ARG A 262 2.15 -1.74 23.70
C ARG A 262 1.66 -1.77 25.14
N ARG A 263 2.30 -1.03 26.05
CA ARG A 263 1.88 -0.90 27.45
C ARG A 263 0.54 -0.17 27.56
N SER A 264 0.38 0.94 26.84
CA SER A 264 -0.87 1.72 26.78
C SER A 264 -2.03 0.92 26.18
N ALA A 265 -1.76 0.11 25.16
CA ALA A 265 -2.76 -0.80 24.57
C ALA A 265 -3.22 -1.89 25.56
N ARG A 266 -2.29 -2.47 26.34
CA ARG A 266 -2.63 -3.44 27.39
C ARG A 266 -3.45 -2.82 28.52
N ALA A 267 -3.05 -1.64 29.00
CA ALA A 267 -3.77 -0.93 30.07
C ALA A 267 -5.22 -0.60 29.69
N ARG A 268 -5.47 -0.19 28.43
CA ARG A 268 -6.83 0.04 27.92
C ARG A 268 -7.68 -1.23 27.89
N LYS A 269 -7.12 -2.38 27.49
CA LYS A 269 -7.85 -3.66 27.50
C LYS A 269 -8.24 -4.11 28.91
N SER A 270 -7.37 -3.92 29.90
CA SER A 270 -7.65 -4.29 31.29
C SER A 270 -8.72 -3.42 31.97
N ALA A 271 -8.97 -2.20 31.49
CA ALA A 271 -10.00 -1.31 32.04
C ALA A 271 -11.42 -1.62 31.54
N VAL A 272 -11.56 -2.30 30.40
CA VAL A 272 -12.85 -2.62 29.75
C VAL A 272 -13.42 -3.97 30.22
N THR A 273 -12.60 -4.80 30.88
CA THR A 273 -13.06 -6.05 31.52
C THR A 273 -12.77 -5.98 33.02
N PRO A 274 -13.65 -5.35 33.82
CA PRO A 274 -13.60 -5.54 35.26
C PRO A 274 -13.95 -7.01 35.54
N GLN A 275 -13.16 -7.65 36.41
CA GLN A 275 -13.48 -8.96 36.98
C GLN A 275 -14.84 -8.95 37.69
#